data_AF-A0A928ILL7-F1
#
_entry.id   AF-A0A928ILL7-F1
#
_cell.length_a   1.000
_cell.length_b   1.000
_cell.length_c   1.000
_cell.angle_alpha   90.00
_cell.angle_beta   90.00
_cell.angle_gamma   90.00
#
_symmetry.space_group_name_H-M   'P 1'
#
loop_
_entity.id
_entity.type
_entity.pdbx_description
1 polymer ?
#
loop_
_entity_poly.entity_id
_entity_poly.type
_entity_poly.pdbx_seq_one_letter_code
_entity_poly.pdbx_strand_id
1 'polypeptide(L)'
;MKQKCGVSIIKEHCRRRTLNRILEKYIKSCRYDPGDDGGTATKQPSKKGFVRFPNIAGFCGFYRISIEDLENLASEFPEEISYLYAIFEDEALNSGLPPAVLSAYLKKRLGYEKDDLSRDSFQAPLSIRFEHDIYDDGK
;
A
#
# COMPACT_ATOMS: atom_id res chain seq x y z
N MET A 1 14.98 19.07 -23.38
CA MET A 1 15.31 17.92 -22.51
C MET A 1 14.12 16.97 -22.53
N LYS A 2 14.26 15.77 -23.11
CA LYS A 2 13.14 14.81 -23.21
C LYS A 2 12.86 14.23 -21.82
N GLN A 3 11.67 14.47 -21.27
CA GLN A 3 11.20 13.82 -20.04
C GLN A 3 11.25 12.30 -20.30
N LYS A 4 12.06 11.57 -19.53
CA LYS A 4 12.09 10.10 -19.63
C LYS A 4 10.74 9.58 -19.12
N CYS A 5 10.10 8.69 -19.89
CA CYS A 5 8.89 8.00 -19.47
C CYS A 5 9.14 7.30 -18.13
N GLY A 6 8.21 7.42 -17.17
CA GLY A 6 8.33 6.85 -15.83
C GLY A 6 8.63 5.35 -15.83
N VAL A 7 8.02 4.64 -16.79
CA VAL A 7 8.25 3.21 -17.03
C VAL A 7 9.72 2.92 -17.34
N SER A 8 10.36 3.74 -18.18
CA SER A 8 11.78 3.56 -18.53
C SER A 8 12.70 3.78 -17.33
N ILE A 9 12.33 4.66 -16.40
CA ILE A 9 13.10 4.90 -15.17
C ILE A 9 13.02 3.66 -14.28
N ILE A 10 11.83 3.15 -14.02
CA ILE A 10 11.62 1.97 -13.17
C ILE A 10 12.32 0.76 -13.79
N LYS A 11 12.14 0.54 -15.09
CA LYS A 11 12.78 -0.54 -15.85
C LYS A 11 14.30 -0.51 -15.76
N GLU A 12 14.92 0.67 -15.84
CA GLU A 12 16.38 0.81 -15.66
C GLU A 12 16.81 0.46 -14.22
N HIS A 13 16.02 0.86 -13.22
CA HIS A 13 16.30 0.54 -11.83
C HIS A 13 16.10 -0.95 -11.50
N CYS A 14 15.14 -1.63 -12.13
CA CYS A 14 15.01 -3.09 -12.07
C CYS A 14 16.26 -3.77 -12.65
N ARG A 15 16.67 -3.42 -13.87
CA ARG A 15 17.88 -3.97 -14.52
C ARG A 15 19.15 -3.78 -13.70
N ARG A 16 19.27 -2.64 -13.01
CA ARG A 16 20.42 -2.32 -12.17
C ARG A 16 20.32 -2.87 -10.74
N ARG A 17 19.21 -3.52 -10.37
CA ARG A 17 18.92 -3.95 -8.98
C ARG A 17 19.05 -2.80 -7.97
N THR A 18 18.61 -1.61 -8.36
CA THR A 18 18.66 -0.39 -7.53
C THR A 18 17.27 0.16 -7.22
N LEU A 19 16.27 -0.72 -7.19
CA LEU A 19 14.88 -0.35 -6.92
C LEU A 19 14.70 0.34 -5.55
N ASN A 20 15.51 -0.05 -4.56
CA ASN A 20 15.55 0.61 -3.25
C ASN A 20 15.77 2.12 -3.33
N ARG A 21 16.60 2.59 -4.27
CA ARG A 21 16.87 4.03 -4.40
C ARG A 21 15.64 4.82 -4.82
N ILE A 22 14.81 4.27 -5.68
CA ILE A 22 13.58 4.94 -6.13
C ILE A 22 12.47 4.81 -5.07
N LEU A 23 12.42 3.69 -4.37
CA LEU A 23 11.49 3.47 -3.26
C LEU A 23 11.78 4.41 -2.09
N GLU A 24 13.04 4.49 -1.64
CA GLU A 24 13.45 5.44 -0.60
C GLU A 24 13.12 6.89 -0.98
N LYS A 25 13.33 7.25 -2.25
CA LYS A 25 13.00 8.59 -2.74
C LYS A 25 11.50 8.87 -2.62
N TYR A 26 10.67 7.90 -3.00
CA TYR A 26 9.21 8.01 -2.87
C TYR A 26 8.77 8.05 -1.40
N ILE A 27 9.24 7.12 -0.57
CA ILE A 27 8.89 7.05 0.86
C ILE A 27 9.29 8.34 1.58
N LYS A 28 10.48 8.88 1.31
CA LYS A 28 10.91 10.18 1.85
C LYS A 28 9.97 11.31 1.42
N SER A 29 9.50 11.30 0.18
CA SER A 29 8.54 12.31 -0.30
C SER A 29 7.16 12.21 0.36
N CYS A 30 6.77 11.01 0.81
CA CYS A 30 5.53 10.77 1.54
C CYS A 30 5.61 11.19 3.01
N ARG A 31 6.79 11.08 3.61
CA ARG A 31 7.08 11.43 5.01
C ARG A 31 7.54 12.87 5.20
N TYR A 32 7.74 13.62 4.12
CA TYR A 32 8.18 15.02 4.21
C TYR A 32 7.08 15.89 4.82
N ASP A 33 7.34 16.38 6.03
CA ASP A 33 6.57 17.42 6.70
C ASP A 33 7.24 18.76 6.35
N PRO A 34 6.57 19.71 5.66
CA PRO A 34 7.13 21.03 5.34
C PRO A 34 7.30 21.95 6.58
N GLY A 35 7.39 21.37 7.78
CA GLY A 35 7.45 22.06 9.07
C GLY A 35 8.75 21.86 9.85
N ASP A 36 9.71 21.09 9.34
CA ASP A 36 11.02 20.86 9.97
C ASP A 36 12.14 21.64 9.27
N ASP A 37 11.81 22.82 8.75
CA ASP A 37 12.78 23.81 8.32
C ASP A 37 12.70 25.00 9.30
N GLY A 38 13.60 25.00 10.28
CA GLY A 38 13.93 26.20 11.04
C GLY A 38 14.40 27.30 10.07
N GLY A 39 13.49 28.11 9.56
CA GLY A 39 13.84 29.21 8.66
C GLY A 39 12.74 29.69 7.73
N THR A 40 11.94 30.64 8.22
CA THR A 40 11.31 31.75 7.48
C THR A 40 10.37 31.46 6.29
N ALA A 41 9.10 31.79 6.55
CA ALA A 41 8.18 32.54 5.69
C ALA A 41 7.39 31.80 4.58
N THR A 42 6.08 31.74 4.86
CA THR A 42 4.95 31.90 3.93
C THR A 42 4.68 30.79 2.91
N LYS A 43 4.00 29.72 3.37
CA LYS A 43 2.86 29.10 2.66
C LYS A 43 1.99 28.36 3.67
N GLN A 44 0.68 28.45 3.46
CA GLN A 44 -0.38 28.13 4.41
C GLN A 44 -0.23 26.75 5.10
N PRO A 45 -0.56 26.63 6.40
CA PRO A 45 -0.65 25.34 7.06
C PRO A 45 -1.83 24.58 6.45
N SER A 46 -1.56 23.55 5.64
CA SER A 46 -2.58 22.57 5.29
C SER A 46 -3.03 21.91 6.59
N LYS A 47 -4.24 22.25 7.02
CA LYS A 47 -4.85 21.83 8.28
C LYS A 47 -4.76 20.30 8.42
N LYS A 48 -4.17 19.85 9.54
CA LYS A 48 -3.92 18.45 9.96
C LYS A 48 -2.92 17.73 9.05
N GLY A 49 -1.72 17.49 9.58
CA GLY A 49 -0.69 16.63 8.99
C GLY A 49 -1.24 15.23 8.74
N PHE A 50 -1.82 15.03 7.56
CA PHE A 50 -2.13 13.71 7.05
C PHE A 50 -0.81 13.16 6.52
N VAL A 51 -0.06 12.50 7.41
CA VAL A 51 1.11 11.71 7.00
C VAL A 51 0.64 10.81 5.85
N ARG A 52 1.15 11.07 4.64
CA ARG A 52 0.74 10.28 3.49
C ARG A 52 1.38 8.90 3.63
N PHE A 53 0.54 7.90 3.84
CA PHE A 53 0.96 6.51 3.84
C PHE A 53 1.54 6.12 2.46
N PRO A 54 2.80 5.64 2.37
CA PRO A 54 3.39 5.18 1.11
C PRO A 54 2.64 3.96 0.56
N ASN A 55 2.10 4.06 -0.65
CA ASN A 55 1.38 2.95 -1.27
C ASN A 55 1.61 2.90 -2.79
N ILE A 56 1.24 1.78 -3.42
CA ILE A 56 1.41 1.57 -4.86
C ILE A 56 0.76 2.68 -5.69
N ALA A 57 -0.47 3.09 -5.36
CA ALA A 57 -1.18 4.11 -6.14
C ALA A 57 -0.44 5.46 -6.12
N GLY A 58 0.10 5.84 -4.96
CA GLY A 58 0.92 7.02 -4.80
C GLY A 58 2.27 6.88 -5.52
N PHE A 59 2.89 5.70 -5.51
CA PHE A 59 4.11 5.41 -6.25
C PHE A 59 3.90 5.54 -7.76
N CYS A 60 2.82 4.96 -8.29
CA CYS A 60 2.42 5.09 -9.68
C CYS A 60 2.20 6.55 -10.07
N GLY A 61 1.48 7.31 -9.23
CA GLY A 61 1.28 8.75 -9.43
C GLY A 61 2.57 9.55 -9.39
N PHE A 62 3.50 9.23 -8.49
CA PHE A 62 4.79 9.90 -8.35
C PHE A 62 5.68 9.72 -9.58
N TYR A 63 5.72 8.50 -10.12
CA TYR A 63 6.49 8.18 -11.33
C TYR A 63 5.70 8.38 -12.63
N ARG A 64 4.43 8.82 -12.57
CA ARG A 64 3.55 9.01 -13.72
C ARG A 64 3.42 7.74 -14.58
N ILE A 65 3.26 6.60 -13.91
CA ILE A 65 2.97 5.32 -14.56
C ILE A 65 1.55 4.87 -14.21
N SER A 66 0.95 4.08 -15.08
CA SER A 66 -0.32 3.41 -14.78
C SER A 66 -0.08 2.15 -13.93
N ILE A 67 -1.16 1.57 -13.41
CA ILE A 67 -1.11 0.26 -12.75
C ILE A 67 -0.84 -0.84 -13.79
N GLU A 68 -1.42 -0.73 -14.99
CA GLU A 68 -1.19 -1.65 -16.11
C GLU A 68 0.29 -1.68 -16.52
N ASP A 69 0.97 -0.53 -16.53
CA ASP A 69 2.42 -0.47 -16.77
C ASP A 69 3.21 -1.25 -15.71
N LEU A 70 2.77 -1.19 -14.45
CA LEU A 70 3.40 -1.90 -13.34
C LEU A 70 3.16 -3.41 -13.45
N GLU A 71 1.98 -3.84 -13.89
CA GLU A 71 1.66 -5.25 -14.16
C GLU A 71 2.45 -5.79 -15.35
N ASN A 72 2.61 -5.00 -16.41
CA ASN A 72 3.50 -5.34 -17.53
C ASN A 72 4.95 -5.47 -17.07
N LEU A 73 5.43 -4.57 -16.21
CA LEU A 73 6.75 -4.67 -15.59
C LEU A 73 6.88 -5.90 -14.69
N ALA A 74 5.80 -6.35 -14.04
CA ALA A 74 5.80 -7.57 -13.23
C ALA A 74 6.01 -8.83 -14.09
N SER A 75 5.56 -8.81 -15.35
CA SER A 75 5.80 -9.89 -16.31
C SER A 75 7.26 -9.94 -16.77
N GLU A 76 7.94 -8.78 -16.84
CA GLU A 76 9.35 -8.69 -17.25
C GLU A 76 10.34 -8.83 -16.09
N PHE A 77 9.99 -8.35 -14.89
CA PHE A 77 10.83 -8.27 -13.69
C PHE A 77 10.04 -8.74 -12.44
N PRO A 78 9.64 -10.02 -12.39
CA PRO A 78 8.72 -10.52 -11.36
C PRO A 78 9.29 -10.40 -9.94
N GLU A 79 10.59 -10.65 -9.76
CA GLU A 79 11.24 -10.57 -8.44
C GLU A 79 11.30 -9.13 -7.93
N GLU A 80 11.71 -8.18 -8.78
CA GLU A 80 11.82 -6.78 -8.40
C GLU A 80 10.47 -6.16 -8.10
N ILE A 81 9.43 -6.49 -8.89
CA ILE A 81 8.08 -5.99 -8.64
C ILE A 81 7.43 -6.69 -7.44
N SER A 82 7.70 -7.98 -7.21
CA SER A 82 7.30 -8.66 -5.97
C SER A 82 7.94 -8.02 -4.75
N TYR A 83 9.22 -7.67 -4.82
CA TYR A 83 9.94 -6.97 -3.76
C TYR A 83 9.36 -5.57 -3.48
N LEU A 84 9.08 -4.79 -4.54
CA LEU A 84 8.36 -3.51 -4.43
C LEU A 84 7.04 -3.70 -3.69
N TYR A 85 6.36 -4.80 -3.99
CA TYR A 85 5.09 -5.09 -3.38
C TYR A 85 5.21 -5.42 -1.89
N ALA A 86 6.17 -6.25 -1.51
CA ALA A 86 6.45 -6.57 -0.12
C ALA A 86 6.77 -5.32 0.71
N ILE A 87 7.50 -4.35 0.16
CA ILE A 87 7.80 -3.09 0.86
C ILE A 87 6.53 -2.29 1.15
N PHE A 88 5.63 -2.14 0.18
CA PHE A 88 4.38 -1.40 0.44
C PHE A 88 3.42 -2.13 1.38
N GLU A 89 3.52 -3.45 1.45
CA GLU A 89 2.78 -4.23 2.44
C GLU A 89 3.33 -4.00 3.85
N ASP A 90 4.64 -4.07 4.02
CA ASP A 90 5.30 -3.79 5.29
C ASP A 90 5.04 -2.36 5.77
N GLU A 91 5.13 -1.37 4.89
CA GLU A 91 4.76 0.01 5.20
C GLU A 91 3.29 0.09 5.64
N ALA A 92 2.37 -0.66 5.00
CA ALA A 92 0.96 -0.67 5.37
C ALA A 92 0.77 -1.20 6.78
N LEU A 93 1.38 -2.34 7.10
CA LEU A 93 1.32 -2.94 8.42
C LEU A 93 1.88 -2.02 9.51
N ASN A 94 2.87 -1.19 9.17
CA ASN A 94 3.51 -0.24 10.09
C ASN A 94 2.89 1.18 10.08
N SER A 95 1.83 1.43 9.31
CA SER A 95 1.26 2.77 9.09
C SER A 95 0.40 3.33 10.23
N GLY A 96 0.07 2.52 11.23
CA GLY A 96 -0.87 2.88 12.30
C GLY A 96 -2.32 3.07 11.85
N LEU A 97 -2.65 2.69 10.60
CA LEU A 97 -4.01 2.76 10.07
C LEU A 97 -4.95 1.78 10.79
N PRO A 98 -6.27 2.08 10.86
CA PRO A 98 -7.23 1.16 11.45
C PRO A 98 -7.19 -0.22 10.77
N PRO A 99 -7.31 -1.33 11.53
CA PRO A 99 -7.26 -2.68 10.98
C PRO A 99 -8.27 -2.94 9.84
N ALA A 100 -9.44 -2.30 9.88
CA ALA A 100 -10.44 -2.40 8.82
C ALA A 100 -9.95 -1.80 7.48
N VAL A 101 -9.21 -0.68 7.53
CA VAL A 101 -8.64 -0.01 6.35
C VAL A 101 -7.49 -0.84 5.79
N LEU A 102 -6.63 -1.38 6.65
CA LEU A 102 -5.56 -2.28 6.26
C LEU A 102 -6.10 -3.56 5.63
N SER A 103 -7.13 -4.16 6.23
CA SER A 103 -7.78 -5.35 5.71
C SER A 103 -8.39 -5.10 4.33
N ALA A 104 -9.07 -3.97 4.12
CA ALA A 104 -9.62 -3.61 2.81
C ALA A 104 -8.51 -3.39 1.77
N TYR A 105 -7.42 -2.72 2.16
CA TYR A 105 -6.26 -2.47 1.30
C TYR A 105 -5.56 -3.78 0.87
N LEU A 106 -5.31 -4.68 1.81
CA LEU A 106 -4.62 -5.95 1.57
C LEU A 106 -5.52 -6.97 0.88
N LYS A 107 -6.83 -7.04 1.19
CA LYS A 107 -7.78 -7.96 0.54
C LYS A 107 -7.85 -7.79 -0.97
N LYS A 108 -7.99 -6.53 -1.42
CA LYS A 108 -8.02 -6.19 -2.86
C LYS A 108 -6.74 -6.59 -3.58
N ARG A 109 -5.62 -6.66 -2.85
CA ARG A 109 -4.29 -6.87 -3.41
C ARG A 109 -3.83 -8.33 -3.40
N LEU A 110 -4.11 -9.05 -2.31
CA LEU A 110 -3.80 -10.47 -2.17
C LEU A 110 -4.77 -11.37 -2.96
N GLY A 111 -5.75 -10.76 -3.65
CA GLY A 111 -6.69 -11.50 -4.50
C GLY A 111 -7.73 -12.29 -3.71
N TYR A 112 -7.93 -11.99 -2.43
CA TYR A 112 -8.96 -12.63 -1.61
C TYR A 112 -10.40 -12.37 -2.09
N GLU A 113 -10.61 -11.47 -3.08
CA GLU A 113 -11.90 -11.32 -3.76
C GLU A 113 -12.16 -12.40 -4.83
N LYS A 114 -11.16 -13.19 -5.24
CA LYS A 114 -11.37 -14.23 -6.27
C LYS A 114 -12.06 -15.50 -5.77
N ASP A 115 -12.34 -15.63 -4.47
CA ASP A 115 -12.96 -16.81 -3.88
C ASP A 115 -14.46 -16.67 -3.56
N ASP A 116 -15.13 -15.58 -3.95
CA ASP A 116 -16.59 -15.48 -3.79
C ASP A 116 -17.39 -16.07 -4.98
N LEU A 117 -16.74 -16.75 -5.94
CA LEU A 117 -17.39 -17.40 -7.08
C LEU A 117 -17.08 -18.90 -7.26
N SER A 118 -16.40 -19.54 -6.31
CA SER A 118 -16.29 -21.01 -6.27
C SER A 118 -16.73 -21.56 -4.93
N ARG A 119 -18.05 -21.79 -4.84
CA ARG A 119 -18.76 -22.85 -4.12
C ARG A 119 -18.03 -23.57 -2.96
N ASP A 120 -18.72 -23.57 -1.82
CA ASP A 120 -18.90 -24.74 -0.96
C ASP A 120 -17.63 -25.54 -0.62
N SER A 121 -16.76 -25.01 0.23
CA SER A 121 -16.06 -25.81 1.27
C SER A 121 -15.13 -24.93 2.12
N PHE A 122 -15.46 -24.80 3.41
CA PHE A 122 -14.58 -24.31 4.48
C PHE A 122 -14.26 -22.80 4.58
N GLN A 123 -15.27 -21.95 4.47
CA GLN A 123 -15.27 -20.69 5.23
C GLN A 123 -16.32 -20.82 6.34
N ALA A 124 -15.90 -21.33 7.50
CA ALA A 124 -16.66 -21.06 8.71
C ALA A 124 -16.48 -19.56 9.00
N PRO A 125 -17.54 -18.73 8.98
CA PRO A 125 -17.45 -17.42 9.60
C PRO A 125 -17.10 -17.69 11.07
N LEU A 126 -16.15 -16.93 11.65
CA LEU A 126 -16.01 -16.88 13.11
C LEU A 126 -17.31 -16.30 13.68
N SER A 127 -18.29 -17.18 13.86
CA SER A 127 -19.51 -16.93 14.60
C SER A 127 -19.11 -16.98 16.06
N ILE A 128 -18.82 -15.81 16.62
CA ILE A 128 -18.71 -15.66 18.07
C ILE A 128 -20.15 -15.77 18.60
N ARG A 129 -20.59 -17.01 18.84
CA ARG A 129 -21.74 -17.27 19.69
C ARG A 129 -21.26 -17.16 21.12
N PHE A 130 -21.69 -16.11 21.82
CA PHE A 130 -21.66 -16.14 23.27
C PHE A 130 -22.80 -17.07 23.70
N GLU A 131 -22.45 -18.27 24.17
CA GLU A 131 -23.36 -19.12 24.96
C GLU A 131 -23.44 -18.53 26.37
N HIS A 132 -23.99 -17.33 26.49
CA HIS A 132 -24.55 -16.89 27.76
C HIS A 132 -26.04 -17.16 27.69
N ASP A 133 -26.42 -18.27 28.31
CA ASP A 133 -27.79 -18.56 28.64
C ASP A 133 -28.27 -17.53 29.67
N ILE A 134 -28.90 -16.47 29.19
CA ILE A 134 -29.52 -15.42 30.02
C ILE A 134 -30.91 -15.83 30.51
N TYR A 135 -31.35 -17.06 30.25
CA TYR A 135 -32.68 -17.55 30.62
C TYR A 135 -32.68 -18.82 31.51
N ASP A 136 -31.52 -19.33 31.92
CA ASP A 136 -31.40 -20.43 32.90
C ASP A 136 -30.91 -19.97 34.29
N ASP A 137 -31.23 -18.74 34.70
CA ASP A 137 -31.42 -18.46 36.14
C ASP A 137 -32.82 -18.92 36.54
N GLY A 138 -32.96 -20.24 36.54
CA GLY A 138 -34.15 -20.98 36.93
C GLY A 138 -33.85 -21.94 38.07
N LYS A 139 -33.43 -21.42 39.24
CA LYS A 139 -33.82 -21.94 40.56
C LYS A 139 -33.56 -20.97 41.70
#